data_AF-A0AAI8PJF5-F1
#
_entry.id   AF-A0AAI8PJF5-F1
#
_cell.length_a   1.000
_cell.length_b   1.000
_cell.length_c   1.000
_cell.angle_alpha   90.00
_cell.angle_beta   90.00
_cell.angle_gamma   90.00
#
_symmetry.space_group_name_H-M   'P 1'
#
loop_
_entity.id
_entity.type
_entity.pdbx_description
1 polymer ?
#
loop_
_entity_poly.entity_id
_entity_poly.type
_entity_poly.pdbx_seq_one_letter_code
_entity_poly.pdbx_strand_id
1 'polypeptide(L)' 'MAAERHDRRRPGLNHLAFHVEDAATVEKLTADAAQHGWHLMFPERHPYAGGAQHYAAYLENDDGFEVELVAIKAPERN' A
#
# COMPACT_ATOMS: atom_id res chain seq x y z
N MET A 1 12.30 -18.96 17.96
CA MET A 1 11.72 -19.36 16.66
C MET A 1 11.10 -18.12 16.07
N ALA A 2 11.48 -17.71 14.85
CA ALA A 2 10.71 -16.70 14.13
C ALA A 2 9.41 -17.35 13.65
N ALA A 3 8.30 -16.61 13.66
CA ALA A 3 7.05 -17.09 13.09
C ALA A 3 7.20 -17.29 11.56
N GLU A 4 6.38 -18.17 10.98
CA GLU A 4 6.31 -18.33 9.53
C GLU A 4 5.81 -17.04 8.87
N ARG A 5 6.26 -16.76 7.64
CA ARG A 5 5.77 -15.63 6.84
C ARG A 5 4.24 -15.71 6.69
N HIS A 6 3.56 -14.57 6.81
CA HIS A 6 2.12 -14.49 6.61
C HIS A 6 1.75 -14.75 5.14
N ASP A 7 0.69 -15.55 4.94
CA ASP A 7 0.04 -15.71 3.64
C ASP A 7 -1.32 -15.03 3.68
N ARG A 8 -1.37 -13.81 3.18
CA ARG A 8 -2.58 -12.97 3.11
C ARG A 8 -3.76 -13.58 2.37
N ARG A 9 -3.56 -14.67 1.60
CA ARG A 9 -4.62 -15.35 0.85
C ARG A 9 -5.30 -16.47 1.64
N ARG A 10 -4.72 -16.89 2.78
CA ARG A 10 -5.36 -17.84 3.70
C ARG A 10 -6.45 -17.14 4.53
N PRO A 11 -7.42 -17.88 5.09
CA PRO A 11 -8.40 -17.29 6.00
C PRO A 11 -7.73 -16.52 7.14
N GLY A 12 -8.14 -15.27 7.36
CA GLY A 12 -7.52 -14.37 8.34
C GLY A 12 -7.43 -12.94 7.82
N LEU A 13 -6.43 -12.21 8.28
CA LEU A 13 -6.15 -10.84 7.85
C LEU A 13 -5.60 -10.83 6.41
N ASN A 14 -6.23 -10.08 5.52
CA ASN A 14 -5.74 -9.88 4.16
C ASN A 14 -4.83 -8.65 4.05
N HIS A 15 -5.32 -7.48 4.44
CA HIS A 15 -4.54 -6.24 4.50
C HIS A 15 -5.17 -5.25 5.49
N LEU A 16 -4.45 -4.16 5.79
CA LEU A 16 -4.96 -3.01 6.53
C LEU A 16 -4.81 -1.75 5.67
N ALA A 17 -5.85 -0.92 5.64
CA ALA A 17 -5.85 0.35 4.93
C ALA A 17 -5.77 1.52 5.90
N PHE A 18 -4.92 2.50 5.58
CA PHE A 18 -4.73 3.72 6.36
C PHE A 18 -4.97 4.94 5.48
N HIS A 19 -5.73 5.89 6.01
CA HIS A 19 -5.83 7.20 5.39
C HIS A 19 -4.57 8.02 5.64
N VAL A 20 -4.10 8.69 4.60
CA VAL A 20 -3.07 9.72 4.67
C VAL A 20 -3.62 11.03 4.11
N GLU A 21 -2.95 12.14 4.43
CA GLU A 21 -3.46 13.47 4.15
C GLU A 21 -3.79 13.69 2.66
N ASP A 22 -2.88 13.31 1.78
CA ASP A 22 -2.96 13.59 0.34
C ASP A 22 -2.08 12.66 -0.51
N ALA A 23 -2.15 12.84 -1.83
CA ALA A 23 -1.35 12.10 -2.80
C ALA A 23 0.16 12.30 -2.63
N ALA A 24 0.62 13.49 -2.25
CA ALA A 24 2.04 13.74 -2.02
C ALA A 24 2.57 12.90 -0.84
N THR A 25 1.74 12.73 0.18
CA THR A 25 2.05 11.87 1.33
C THR A 25 2.11 10.40 0.93
N VAL A 26 1.20 9.92 0.06
CA VAL A 26 1.25 8.56 -0.51
C VAL A 26 2.59 8.33 -1.25
N GLU A 27 2.97 9.24 -2.15
CA GLU A 27 4.21 9.09 -2.94
C GLU A 27 5.46 9.13 -2.07
N LYS A 28 5.50 10.05 -1.09
CA LYS A 28 6.63 10.13 -0.14
C LYS A 28 6.79 8.83 0.64
N LEU A 29 5.71 8.34 1.26
CA LEU A 29 5.78 7.09 2.03
C LEU A 29 6.11 5.88 1.16
N THR A 30 5.63 5.85 -0.09
CA THR A 30 5.95 4.79 -1.06
C THR A 30 7.42 4.79 -1.44
N ALA A 31 8.02 5.97 -1.66
CA ALA A 31 9.45 6.09 -1.96
C ALA A 31 10.34 5.68 -0.78
N ASP A 32 9.96 6.07 0.44
CA ASP A 32 10.70 5.75 1.66
C ASP A 32 10.54 4.26 2.04
N ALA A 33 9.42 3.61 1.65
CA ALA A 33 9.05 2.24 2.00
C ALA A 33 10.17 1.20 1.76
N ALA A 34 10.87 1.30 0.62
CA ALA A 34 11.93 0.37 0.26
C ALA A 34 13.10 0.35 1.26
N GLN A 35 13.35 1.47 1.94
CA GLN A 35 14.38 1.58 2.98
C GLN A 35 13.95 0.93 4.30
N HIS A 36 12.67 0.59 4.43
CA HIS A 36 12.05 0.05 5.64
C HIS A 36 11.54 -1.39 5.49
N GLY A 37 11.98 -2.12 4.46
CA GLY A 37 11.59 -3.52 4.23
C GLY A 37 10.19 -3.68 3.65
N TRP A 38 9.68 -2.66 2.96
CA TRP A 38 8.39 -2.67 2.28
C TRP A 38 8.58 -2.55 0.76
N HIS A 39 7.74 -3.25 0.01
CA HIS A 39 7.82 -3.35 -1.44
C HIS A 39 6.50 -2.91 -2.08
N LEU A 40 6.57 -2.05 -3.09
CA LEU A 40 5.40 -1.61 -3.84
C LEU A 40 4.78 -2.77 -4.62
N MET A 41 3.49 -3.00 -4.37
CA MET A 41 2.67 -3.94 -5.12
C MET A 41 1.99 -3.24 -6.29
N PHE A 42 1.85 -3.95 -7.40
CA PHE A 42 1.17 -3.47 -8.61
C PHE A 42 1.75 -2.15 -9.19
N PRO A 43 3.08 -2.01 -9.37
CA PRO A 43 3.69 -0.74 -9.78
C PRO A 43 3.17 -0.19 -11.10
N GLU A 44 2.71 -1.05 -12.02
CA GLU A 44 2.15 -0.69 -13.33
C GLU A 44 0.74 -0.07 -13.22
N ARG A 45 0.08 -0.28 -12.09
CA ARG A 45 -1.26 0.22 -11.80
C ARG A 45 -1.24 1.27 -10.70
N HIS A 46 -0.10 1.48 -10.02
CA HIS A 46 0.09 2.56 -9.06
C HIS A 46 -0.12 3.92 -9.75
N PRO A 47 -0.86 4.88 -9.15
CA PRO A 47 -1.50 4.86 -7.82
C PRO A 47 -3.00 4.48 -7.85
N TYR A 48 -3.49 3.81 -8.89
CA TYR A 48 -4.92 3.51 -9.11
C TYR A 48 -5.23 2.00 -9.18
N ALA A 49 -4.45 1.17 -8.47
CA ALA A 49 -4.66 -0.27 -8.45
C ALA A 49 -6.02 -0.67 -7.83
N GLY A 50 -6.58 0.16 -6.95
CA GLY A 50 -7.92 0.04 -6.38
C GLY A 50 -9.05 0.64 -7.24
N GLY A 51 -8.73 1.29 -8.37
CA GLY A 51 -9.70 1.92 -9.27
C GLY A 51 -9.43 3.40 -9.53
N ALA A 52 -10.11 3.96 -10.55
CA ALA A 52 -9.82 5.31 -11.07
C ALA A 52 -10.11 6.47 -10.10
N GLN A 53 -10.89 6.24 -9.04
CA GLN A 53 -11.22 7.24 -8.01
C GLN A 53 -10.49 6.96 -6.69
N HIS A 54 -9.51 6.05 -6.71
CA HIS A 54 -8.85 5.54 -5.51
C HIS A 54 -7.34 5.73 -5.63
N TYR A 55 -6.85 6.85 -5.11
CA TYR A 55 -5.41 7.16 -5.13
C TYR A 55 -4.74 6.51 -3.92
N ALA A 56 -4.06 5.39 -4.15
CA ALA A 56 -3.45 4.60 -3.10
C ALA A 56 -2.19 3.85 -3.53
N ALA A 57 -1.31 3.61 -2.55
CA ALA A 57 -0.19 2.68 -2.67
C ALA A 57 -0.51 1.39 -1.92
N TYR A 58 -0.23 0.24 -2.53
CA TYR A 58 -0.29 -1.07 -1.89
C TYR A 58 1.14 -1.52 -1.62
N LEU A 59 1.47 -1.82 -0.37
CA LEU A 59 2.83 -2.19 0.05
C LEU A 59 2.80 -3.55 0.75
N GLU A 60 3.75 -4.43 0.46
CA GLU A 60 3.97 -5.68 1.18
C GLU A 60 5.30 -5.64 1.93
N ASN A 61 5.34 -6.06 3.20
CA ASN A 61 6.60 -6.23 3.91
C ASN A 61 7.20 -7.63 3.75
N ASP A 62 8.44 -7.80 4.21
CA ASP A 62 9.15 -9.09 4.15
C ASP A 62 8.40 -10.24 4.85
N ASP A 63 7.60 -9.92 5.87
CA ASP A 63 6.76 -10.86 6.62
C ASP A 63 5.44 -11.22 5.91
N GLY A 64 5.14 -10.63 4.74
CA GLY A 64 3.95 -10.94 3.94
C GLY A 64 2.67 -10.22 4.34
N PHE A 65 2.78 -9.16 5.14
CA PHE A 65 1.66 -8.27 5.44
C PHE A 65 1.52 -7.20 4.38
N GLU A 66 0.29 -7.01 3.92
CA GLU A 66 -0.08 -5.95 3.00
C GLU A 66 -0.69 -4.77 3.76
N VAL A 67 -0.23 -3.56 3.42
CA VAL A 67 -0.87 -2.31 3.81
C VAL A 67 -1.23 -1.49 2.60
N GLU A 68 -2.30 -0.71 2.74
CA GLU A 68 -2.77 0.21 1.72
C GLU A 68 -2.76 1.64 2.29
N LEU A 69 -2.11 2.56 1.59
CA LEU A 69 -2.06 3.99 1.96
C LEU A 69 -2.99 4.76 1.02
N VAL A 70 -4.10 5.28 1.56
CA VAL A 70 -5.16 5.93 0.77
C VAL A 70 -5.14 7.44 1.00
N ALA A 71 -4.99 8.22 -0.06
CA ALA A 71 -5.08 9.67 0.04
C ALA A 71 -6.52 10.12 0.35
N ILE A 72 -6.72 10.91 1.41
CA ILE A 72 -8.01 11.57 1.68
C ILE A 72 -8.27 12.64 0.61
N LYS A 73 -7.24 13.40 0.25
CA LYS A 73 -7.27 14.40 -0.81
C LYS A 73 -6.55 13.85 -2.05
N ALA A 74 -7.31 13.16 -2.89
CA ALA A 74 -6.82 12.75 -4.20
C ALA A 74 -6.77 13.95 -5.17
N PRO A 75 -5.82 13.98 -6.12
CA PRO A 75 -5.80 15.00 -7.15
C PRO A 75 -7.09 14.95 -7.98
N GLU A 76 -7.64 16.12 -8.28
CA GLU A 76 -8.79 16.21 -9.19
C GLU A 76 -8.37 15.69 -10.57
N ARG A 77 -9.14 14.74 -11.12
CA ARG A 77 -8.92 14.29 -12.50
C ARG A 77 -9.54 15.31 -13.44
N ASN A 78 -8.70 15.94 -14.26
CA ASN A 78 -9.12 16.77 -15.39
C ASN A 78 -9.68 15.92 -16.54
#